data_AF-A0A087USM6-F1
#
_entry.id   AF-A0A087USM6-F1
#
_cell.length_a   1.000
_cell.length_b   1.000
_cell.length_c   1.000
_cell.angle_alpha   90.00
_cell.angle_beta   90.00
_cell.angle_gamma   90.00
#
_symmetry.space_group_name_H-M   'P 1'
#
loop_
_entity.id
_entity.type
_entity.pdbx_description
1 polymer ?
#
loop_
_entity_poly.entity_id
_entity_poly.type
_entity_poly.pdbx_seq_one_letter_code
_entity_poly.pdbx_strand_id
1 'polypeptide(L)'
;MLQEVEEQIISDVFYSYCDLLMKLRIQQYLYKLIYGMQTPDYMKTSQGNGVGPYTHCQNSLLLKKCISILFNYQRQSIKDGKFLEIIQQWLKILVSELLKGAELCDYLFIVNHVIRCPNGIRKWASQFIQIPCMKSCPNGINAGAKCQCLNFTLLVLYLILNPAPDRSFFLKNVKLKNIEDSADGDFTVLDSDGEEENMFEVTRDWSDEDVTSLLNQIPLTRLYEHILLSSDDKNLSIKVPSEEMMLKLFAFSTALVNVLFGGLENFSTENFENSIKHVCNMIRHIVYYVSDYWYEGNLVKPELQAEYDRFIFHVIFNLFKFQKLGVWQFMSALPFKCVSKKMLWNILWIFHCLEQREEDVYLAKDADTKLQDDSNQHVLFKKLKSVSQQDQIYFLNLCKAVAFSN
;
A
#
# COMPACT_ATOMS: atom_id res chain seq x y z
N MET A 1 50.01 19.14 -24.28
CA MET A 1 49.43 17.81 -24.55
C MET A 1 49.89 16.75 -23.55
N LEU A 2 51.12 16.19 -23.60
CA LEU A 2 51.52 15.13 -22.65
C LEU A 2 51.56 15.58 -21.18
N GLN A 3 52.02 16.80 -20.90
CA GLN A 3 51.96 17.40 -19.55
C GLN A 3 50.53 17.65 -19.07
N GLU A 4 49.61 18.06 -19.94
CA GLU A 4 48.20 18.27 -19.58
C GLU A 4 47.50 16.93 -19.28
N VAL A 5 47.85 15.86 -20.00
CA VAL A 5 47.37 14.51 -19.73
C VAL A 5 47.92 13.99 -18.40
N GLU A 6 49.20 14.25 -18.11
CA GLU A 6 49.82 13.88 -16.82
C GLU A 6 49.17 14.62 -15.65
N GLU A 7 48.94 15.93 -15.76
CA GLU A 7 48.25 16.73 -14.74
C GLU A 7 46.80 16.27 -14.53
N GLN A 8 46.07 15.94 -15.60
CA GLN A 8 44.72 15.38 -15.49
C GLN A 8 44.71 14.02 -14.78
N ILE A 9 45.64 13.11 -15.12
CA ILE A 9 45.74 11.80 -14.47
C ILE A 9 46.06 11.94 -12.98
N ILE A 10 47.00 12.82 -12.61
CA ILE A 10 47.36 13.06 -11.20
C ILE A 10 46.18 13.65 -10.43
N SER A 11 45.47 14.61 -11.05
CA SER A 11 44.25 15.21 -10.49
C SER A 11 43.17 14.17 -10.25
N ASP A 12 42.88 13.31 -11.23
CA ASP A 12 41.87 12.25 -11.12
C ASP A 12 42.22 11.24 -10.02
N VAL A 13 43.51 10.87 -9.89
CA VAL A 13 44.00 9.98 -8.82
C VAL A 13 43.83 10.64 -7.45
N PHE A 14 44.11 11.94 -7.33
CA PHE A 14 43.91 12.69 -6.09
C PHE A 14 42.44 12.75 -5.68
N TYR A 15 41.53 13.08 -6.60
CA TYR A 15 40.10 13.12 -6.32
C TYR A 15 39.55 11.74 -5.92
N SER A 16 39.97 10.68 -6.62
CA SER A 16 39.62 9.29 -6.27
C SER A 16 40.09 8.91 -4.86
N TYR A 17 41.29 9.34 -4.46
CA TYR A 17 41.79 9.15 -3.11
C TYR A 17 40.97 9.92 -2.06
N CYS A 18 40.64 11.18 -2.33
CA CYS A 18 39.80 11.99 -1.46
C CYS A 18 38.41 11.39 -1.27
N ASP A 19 37.79 10.89 -2.33
CA ASP A 19 36.48 10.22 -2.28
C ASP A 19 36.52 8.97 -1.41
N LEU A 20 37.56 8.14 -1.57
CA LEU A 20 37.75 6.95 -0.75
C LEU A 20 37.94 7.32 0.73
N LEU A 21 38.75 8.34 1.02
CA LEU A 21 39.00 8.81 2.38
C LEU A 21 37.71 9.34 3.03
N MET A 22 36.91 10.12 2.29
CA MET A 22 35.63 10.65 2.78
C MET A 22 34.62 9.54 3.01
N LYS A 23 34.52 8.57 2.09
CA LYS A 23 33.69 7.37 2.25
C LYS A 23 34.05 6.60 3.52
N LEU A 24 35.34 6.39 3.77
CA LEU A 24 35.84 5.71 4.98
C LEU A 24 35.52 6.49 6.26
N ARG A 25 35.68 7.80 6.26
CA ARG A 25 35.33 8.66 7.41
C ARG A 25 33.84 8.57 7.75
N ILE A 26 32.98 8.62 6.73
CA ILE A 26 31.52 8.46 6.91
C ILE A 26 31.21 7.07 7.46
N GLN A 27 31.78 6.01 6.87
CA GLN A 27 31.59 4.64 7.36
C GLN A 27 32.05 4.46 8.81
N GLN A 28 33.19 5.05 9.18
CA GLN A 28 33.68 5.02 10.55
C GLN A 28 32.73 5.74 11.51
N TYR A 29 32.18 6.89 11.11
CA TYR A 29 31.17 7.60 11.90
C TYR A 29 29.89 6.77 12.08
N LEU A 30 29.35 6.21 10.99
CA LEU A 30 28.15 5.37 11.04
C LEU A 30 28.38 4.12 11.90
N TYR A 31 29.56 3.49 11.80
CA TYR A 31 29.91 2.34 12.62
C TYR A 31 29.96 2.69 14.11
N LYS A 32 30.60 3.81 14.49
CA LYS A 32 30.62 4.29 15.89
C LYS A 32 29.22 4.57 16.42
N LEU A 33 28.36 5.16 15.59
CA LEU A 33 26.96 5.44 15.93
C LEU A 33 26.17 4.14 16.18
N ILE A 34 26.27 3.16 15.28
CA ILE A 34 25.60 1.86 15.40
C ILE A 34 26.13 1.08 16.62
N TYR A 35 27.45 1.05 16.80
CA TYR A 35 28.05 0.37 17.96
C TYR A 35 27.59 0.98 19.28
N GLY A 36 27.47 2.32 19.34
CA GLY A 36 26.90 3.03 20.50
C GLY A 36 25.41 2.76 20.74
N MET A 37 24.69 2.16 19.79
CA MET A 37 23.31 1.66 19.98
C MET A 37 23.28 0.21 20.49
N GLN A 38 24.27 -0.61 20.09
CA GLN A 38 24.30 -2.05 20.37
C GLN A 38 24.89 -2.41 21.73
N THR A 39 25.62 -1.52 22.40
CA THR A 39 26.16 -1.78 23.75
C THR A 39 24.99 -1.99 24.73
N PRO A 40 24.73 -3.23 25.17
CA PRO A 40 23.68 -3.46 26.14
C PRO A 40 24.22 -3.06 27.51
N ASP A 41 23.33 -2.56 28.37
CA ASP A 41 23.53 -2.24 29.78
C ASP A 41 23.90 -3.48 30.65
N TYR A 42 24.76 -4.40 30.19
CA TYR A 42 25.21 -5.57 30.95
C TYR A 42 26.32 -5.26 31.97
N MET A 43 26.72 -4.00 32.14
CA MET A 43 27.55 -3.54 33.26
C MET A 43 26.76 -2.66 34.24
N LYS A 44 25.52 -3.04 34.56
CA LYS A 44 24.82 -2.55 35.76
C LYS A 44 24.84 -3.60 36.86
N THR A 45 26.03 -4.06 37.23
CA THR A 45 26.30 -4.56 38.58
C THR A 45 27.18 -3.55 39.29
N SER A 46 26.77 -3.23 40.52
CA SER A 46 27.43 -2.37 41.51
C SER A 46 27.58 -0.86 41.19
N GLN A 47 26.77 -0.10 41.93
CA GLN A 47 27.00 1.28 42.38
C GLN A 47 26.82 2.42 41.36
N GLY A 48 25.62 3.01 41.42
CA GLY A 48 25.43 4.46 41.46
C GLY A 48 26.06 5.31 40.36
N ASN A 49 25.47 5.30 39.17
CA ASN A 49 25.12 6.52 38.42
C ASN A 49 24.30 6.13 37.18
N GLY A 50 23.05 6.59 37.13
CA GLY A 50 22.09 6.25 36.10
C GLY A 50 22.46 6.84 34.74
N VAL A 51 23.18 6.09 33.91
CA VAL A 51 23.10 6.25 32.46
C VAL A 51 21.79 5.59 32.03
N GLY A 52 20.72 6.39 31.98
CA GLY A 52 19.34 5.95 31.78
C GLY A 52 18.90 5.88 30.31
N PRO A 53 17.58 5.70 30.05
CA PRO A 53 16.94 5.72 28.72
C PRO A 53 17.22 6.98 27.87
N TYR A 54 17.82 8.02 28.45
CA TYR A 54 18.19 9.27 27.79
C TYR A 54 19.27 9.11 26.70
N THR A 55 20.30 8.27 26.89
CA THR A 55 21.37 8.09 25.89
C THR A 55 20.92 7.32 24.67
N HIS A 56 20.09 6.28 24.87
CA HIS A 56 19.45 5.53 23.78
C HIS A 56 18.51 6.42 22.95
N CYS A 57 17.76 7.32 23.60
CA CYS A 57 16.91 8.30 22.93
C CYS A 57 17.71 9.29 22.06
N GLN A 58 18.85 9.79 22.56
CA GLN A 58 19.72 10.70 21.80
C GLN A 58 20.38 10.02 20.60
N ASN A 59 20.86 8.80 20.75
CA ASN A 59 21.47 8.05 19.65
C ASN A 59 20.43 7.66 18.57
N SER A 60 19.20 7.31 18.97
CA SER A 60 18.08 7.11 18.03
C SER A 60 17.74 8.40 17.26
N LEU A 61 17.74 9.55 17.91
CA LEU A 61 17.53 10.85 17.24
C LEU A 61 18.65 11.14 16.22
N LEU A 62 19.91 10.89 16.58
CA LEU A 62 21.05 11.05 15.67
C LEU A 62 20.97 10.09 14.48
N LEU A 63 20.54 8.85 14.70
CA LEU A 63 20.31 7.86 13.65
C LEU A 63 19.25 8.35 12.66
N LYS A 64 18.11 8.83 13.16
CA LYS A 64 17.05 9.43 12.33
C LYS A 64 17.55 10.63 11.53
N LYS A 65 18.35 11.51 12.14
CA LYS A 65 18.98 12.64 11.42
C LYS A 65 19.87 12.17 10.28
N CYS A 66 20.71 11.15 10.51
CA CYS A 66 21.55 10.57 9.46
C CYS A 66 20.69 9.99 8.32
N ILE A 67 19.64 9.24 8.65
CA ILE A 67 18.70 8.69 7.68
C ILE A 67 18.05 9.82 6.85
N SER A 68 17.56 10.88 7.48
CA SER A 68 16.95 12.02 6.78
C SER A 68 17.93 12.73 5.83
N ILE A 69 19.20 12.89 6.24
CA ILE A 69 20.25 13.48 5.38
C ILE A 69 20.51 12.60 4.16
N LEU A 70 20.67 11.28 4.36
CA LEU A 70 20.92 10.36 3.25
C LEU A 70 19.74 10.30 2.27
N PHE A 71 18.51 10.28 2.78
CA PHE A 71 17.31 10.39 1.96
C PHE A 71 17.21 11.74 1.24
N ASN A 72 17.77 12.83 1.79
CA ASN A 72 17.79 14.12 1.11
C ASN A 72 18.63 14.05 -0.17
N TYR A 73 19.78 13.37 -0.14
CA TYR A 73 20.59 13.15 -1.35
C TYR A 73 19.87 12.30 -2.39
N GLN A 74 19.08 11.29 -1.98
CA GLN A 74 18.26 10.50 -2.91
C GLN A 74 17.11 11.29 -3.57
N ARG A 75 16.75 12.46 -3.02
CA ARG A 75 15.73 13.37 -3.56
C ARG A 75 16.32 14.56 -4.31
N GLN A 76 17.62 14.53 -4.57
CA GLN A 76 18.33 15.55 -5.35
C GLN A 76 18.72 14.98 -6.71
N SER A 77 18.89 15.87 -7.69
CA SER A 77 19.29 15.47 -9.04
C SER A 77 20.81 15.30 -9.15
N ILE A 78 21.31 14.20 -8.60
CA ILE A 78 22.74 13.84 -8.58
C ILE A 78 23.05 12.94 -9.79
N LYS A 79 24.06 13.29 -10.60
CA LYS A 79 24.44 12.52 -11.81
C LYS A 79 25.23 11.24 -11.48
N ASP A 80 25.91 11.21 -10.33
CA ASP A 80 26.72 10.06 -9.92
C ASP A 80 25.86 8.94 -9.33
N GLY A 81 25.54 7.94 -10.16
CA GLY A 81 24.81 6.75 -9.76
C GLY A 81 25.56 5.88 -8.73
N LYS A 82 26.90 5.83 -8.77
CA LYS A 82 27.70 5.03 -7.82
C LYS A 82 27.61 5.63 -6.42
N PHE A 83 27.63 6.96 -6.33
CA PHE A 83 27.41 7.66 -5.06
C PHE A 83 26.01 7.35 -4.49
N LEU A 84 24.97 7.39 -5.33
CA LEU A 84 23.61 7.06 -4.92
C LEU A 84 23.51 5.60 -4.43
N GLU A 85 24.17 4.64 -5.09
CA GLU A 85 24.21 3.24 -4.64
C GLU A 85 24.89 3.09 -3.27
N ILE A 86 25.99 3.81 -3.02
CA ILE A 86 26.68 3.80 -1.71
C ILE A 86 25.73 4.34 -0.62
N ILE A 87 25.00 5.43 -0.91
CA ILE A 87 24.00 5.97 0.02
C ILE A 87 22.90 4.94 0.30
N GLN A 88 22.41 4.22 -0.71
CA GLN A 88 21.39 3.19 -0.54
C GLN A 88 21.89 2.04 0.35
N GLN A 89 23.16 1.65 0.22
CA GLN A 89 23.78 0.67 1.11
C GLN A 89 23.84 1.16 2.56
N TRP A 90 24.24 2.41 2.79
CA TRP A 90 24.23 3.01 4.13
C TRP A 90 22.82 3.10 4.71
N LEU A 91 21.84 3.53 3.91
CA LEU A 91 20.42 3.56 4.30
C LEU A 91 19.94 2.18 4.73
N LYS A 92 20.25 1.12 3.96
CA LYS A 92 19.85 -0.25 4.31
C LYS A 92 20.35 -0.66 5.70
N ILE A 93 21.60 -0.34 6.04
CA ILE A 93 22.18 -0.64 7.36
C ILE A 93 21.48 0.19 8.44
N LEU A 94 21.38 1.50 8.27
CA LEU A 94 20.82 2.39 9.29
C LEU A 94 19.34 2.14 9.55
N VAL A 95 18.55 1.91 8.51
CA VAL A 95 17.14 1.54 8.64
C VAL A 95 17.01 0.20 9.35
N SER A 96 17.84 -0.80 9.00
CA SER A 96 17.79 -2.10 9.69
C SER A 96 18.10 -1.98 11.19
N GLU A 97 19.01 -1.10 11.58
CA GLU A 97 19.34 -0.86 12.99
C GLU A 97 18.20 -0.13 13.71
N LEU A 98 17.61 0.89 13.07
CA LEU A 98 16.46 1.60 13.63
C LEU A 98 15.29 0.64 13.90
N LEU A 99 15.01 -0.27 12.95
CA LEU A 99 13.86 -1.17 13.00
C LEU A 99 13.98 -2.33 14.02
N LYS A 100 15.17 -2.59 14.58
CA LYS A 100 15.36 -3.65 15.60
C LYS A 100 14.65 -3.35 16.94
N GLY A 101 14.57 -2.07 17.30
CA GLY A 101 13.92 -1.60 18.53
C GLY A 101 12.89 -0.50 18.26
N ALA A 102 12.31 -0.50 17.06
CA ALA A 102 11.46 0.58 16.58
C ALA A 102 10.10 0.63 17.26
N GLU A 103 9.62 1.85 17.48
CA GLU A 103 8.23 2.15 17.77
C GLU A 103 7.45 2.39 16.47
N LEU A 104 6.11 2.40 16.53
CA LEU A 104 5.25 2.68 15.37
C LEU A 104 5.60 4.00 14.66
N CYS A 105 6.01 5.01 15.42
CA CYS A 105 6.47 6.30 14.89
C CYS A 105 7.72 6.17 14.01
N ASP A 106 8.59 5.20 14.27
CA ASP A 106 9.81 4.97 13.50
C ASP A 106 9.49 4.31 12.16
N TYR A 107 8.58 3.34 12.15
CA TYR A 107 8.06 2.78 10.90
C TYR A 107 7.38 3.86 10.06
N LEU A 108 6.55 4.71 10.68
CA LEU A 108 5.91 5.85 10.00
C LEU A 108 6.93 6.84 9.44
N PHE A 109 7.99 7.13 10.19
CA PHE A 109 9.09 7.99 9.77
C PHE A 109 9.76 7.46 8.49
N ILE A 110 10.04 6.16 8.44
CA ILE A 110 10.62 5.52 7.24
C ILE A 110 9.66 5.54 6.06
N VAL A 111 8.39 5.16 6.27
CA VAL A 111 7.36 5.22 5.22
C VAL A 111 7.28 6.63 4.63
N ASN A 112 7.24 7.67 5.48
CA ASN A 112 7.20 9.06 5.04
C ASN A 112 8.42 9.47 4.20
N HIS A 113 9.60 8.92 4.46
CA HIS A 113 10.76 9.18 3.61
C HIS A 113 10.66 8.46 2.27
N VAL A 114 10.26 7.19 2.26
CA VAL A 114 10.14 6.38 1.04
C VAL A 114 9.08 6.96 0.10
N ILE A 115 7.91 7.34 0.62
CA ILE A 115 6.82 7.90 -0.20
C ILE A 115 7.15 9.26 -0.84
N ARG A 116 8.29 9.88 -0.50
CA ARG A 116 8.76 11.16 -1.05
C ARG A 116 9.99 11.01 -1.94
N CYS A 117 10.45 9.79 -2.17
CA CYS A 117 11.55 9.53 -3.11
C CYS A 117 11.06 9.56 -4.57
N PRO A 118 11.95 9.90 -5.52
CA PRO A 118 11.65 9.80 -6.95
C PRO A 118 11.46 8.34 -7.40
N ASN A 119 11.16 8.12 -8.68
CA ASN A 119 11.03 6.82 -9.31
C ASN A 119 12.25 5.91 -9.06
N GLY A 120 12.04 4.59 -9.00
CA GLY A 120 13.08 3.57 -8.88
C GLY A 120 13.24 3.02 -7.46
N ILE A 121 12.33 3.37 -6.54
CA ILE A 121 12.32 2.86 -5.16
C ILE A 121 12.16 1.35 -5.07
N ARG A 122 11.56 0.70 -6.07
CA ARG A 122 11.41 -0.76 -6.17
C ARG A 122 12.73 -1.49 -5.90
N LYS A 123 13.84 -0.96 -6.42
CA LYS A 123 15.15 -1.61 -6.41
C LYS A 123 15.81 -1.65 -5.03
N TRP A 124 15.50 -0.69 -4.15
CA TRP A 124 16.28 -0.50 -2.93
C TRP A 124 15.45 -0.13 -1.69
N ALA A 125 14.39 0.68 -1.82
CA ALA A 125 13.66 1.25 -0.68
C ALA A 125 12.38 0.49 -0.33
N SER A 126 11.80 -0.28 -1.25
CA SER A 126 10.56 -1.03 -1.02
C SER A 126 10.63 -1.90 0.25
N GLN A 127 11.74 -2.62 0.43
CA GLN A 127 12.02 -3.47 1.61
C GLN A 127 12.10 -2.72 2.97
N PHE A 128 12.17 -1.38 2.95
CA PHE A 128 12.18 -0.58 4.17
C PHE A 128 10.78 -0.41 4.76
N ILE A 129 9.73 -0.56 3.95
CA ILE A 129 8.36 -0.59 4.44
C ILE A 129 8.13 -1.95 5.09
N GLN A 130 8.16 -1.97 6.41
CA GLN A 130 7.88 -3.16 7.20
C GLN A 130 6.69 -2.89 8.10
N ILE A 131 5.78 -3.85 8.20
CA ILE A 131 4.69 -3.82 9.16
C ILE A 131 5.16 -4.56 10.43
N PRO A 132 5.11 -3.92 11.61
CA PRO A 132 5.62 -4.51 12.84
C PRO A 132 4.95 -5.84 13.17
N CYS A 133 5.73 -6.70 13.84
CA CYS A 133 5.27 -8.05 14.20
C CYS A 133 4.04 -7.98 15.10
N MET A 134 2.94 -8.52 14.60
CA MET A 134 1.62 -8.50 15.25
C MET A 134 1.57 -9.27 16.57
N LYS A 135 2.55 -10.16 16.82
CA LYS A 135 2.72 -10.86 18.11
C LYS A 135 3.09 -9.92 19.26
N SER A 136 3.64 -8.73 18.96
CA SER A 136 4.08 -7.73 19.94
C SER A 136 3.12 -6.53 20.03
N CYS A 137 1.87 -6.68 19.59
CA CYS A 137 0.91 -5.57 19.62
C CYS A 137 0.76 -5.03 21.06
N PRO A 138 1.04 -3.73 21.31
CA PRO A 138 1.04 -3.15 22.66
C PRO A 138 -0.30 -3.27 23.39
N ASN A 139 -1.41 -3.24 22.64
CA ASN A 139 -2.77 -3.33 23.18
C ASN A 139 -3.25 -4.78 23.34
N GLY A 140 -2.39 -5.77 23.08
CA GLY A 140 -2.74 -7.18 23.07
C GLY A 140 -3.44 -7.63 21.79
N ILE A 141 -3.41 -8.95 21.57
CA ILE A 141 -3.93 -9.62 20.36
C ILE A 141 -5.45 -9.43 20.20
N ASN A 142 -6.18 -9.23 21.31
CA ASN A 142 -7.64 -9.19 21.31
C ASN A 142 -8.26 -7.77 21.17
N ALA A 143 -7.44 -6.74 20.97
CA ALA A 143 -7.89 -5.34 20.96
C ALA A 143 -8.87 -4.99 19.80
N GLY A 144 -9.08 -5.89 18.84
CA GLY A 144 -10.01 -5.68 17.71
C GLY A 144 -9.70 -4.38 16.96
N ALA A 145 -10.69 -3.52 16.79
CA ALA A 145 -10.55 -2.20 16.12
C ALA A 145 -9.59 -1.22 16.83
N LYS A 146 -9.20 -1.49 18.09
CA LYS A 146 -8.19 -0.70 18.84
C LYS A 146 -6.78 -1.26 18.69
N CYS A 147 -6.59 -2.31 17.88
CA CYS A 147 -5.27 -2.84 17.56
C CYS A 147 -4.48 -1.80 16.76
N GLN A 148 -3.42 -1.25 17.38
CA GLN A 148 -2.57 -0.26 16.75
C GLN A 148 -1.87 -0.80 15.51
N CYS A 149 -1.52 -2.09 15.47
CA CYS A 149 -0.89 -2.71 14.30
C CYS A 149 -1.82 -2.76 13.07
N LEU A 150 -3.12 -3.03 13.27
CA LEU A 150 -4.12 -3.04 12.20
C LEU A 150 -4.37 -1.63 11.67
N ASN A 151 -4.56 -0.66 12.57
CA ASN A 151 -4.75 0.74 12.21
C ASN A 151 -3.50 1.32 11.52
N PHE A 152 -2.30 0.94 11.99
CA PHE A 152 -1.05 1.32 11.35
C PHE A 152 -0.94 0.74 9.94
N THR A 153 -1.38 -0.51 9.72
CA THR A 153 -1.40 -1.12 8.39
C THR A 153 -2.32 -0.37 7.44
N LEU A 154 -3.53 0.00 7.91
CA LEU A 154 -4.45 0.85 7.13
C LEU A 154 -3.81 2.20 6.79
N LEU A 155 -3.12 2.82 7.74
CA LEU A 155 -2.41 4.09 7.53
C LEU A 155 -1.30 3.95 6.48
N VAL A 156 -0.44 2.93 6.57
CA VAL A 156 0.64 2.70 5.61
C VAL A 156 0.08 2.46 4.22
N LEU A 157 -0.96 1.63 4.10
CA LEU A 157 -1.63 1.38 2.84
C LEU A 157 -2.23 2.66 2.26
N TYR A 158 -2.92 3.46 3.09
CA TYR A 158 -3.45 4.77 2.71
C TYR A 158 -2.35 5.70 2.19
N LEU A 159 -1.19 5.76 2.86
CA LEU A 159 -0.06 6.60 2.43
C LEU A 159 0.57 6.15 1.11
N ILE A 160 0.56 4.85 0.79
CA ILE A 160 1.03 4.33 -0.51
C ILE A 160 0.01 4.66 -1.61
N LEU A 161 -1.28 4.52 -1.29
CA LEU A 161 -2.39 4.68 -2.22
C LEU A 161 -2.86 6.12 -2.44
N ASN A 162 -2.24 7.11 -1.78
CA ASN A 162 -2.51 8.53 -1.99
C ASN A 162 -1.22 9.30 -2.31
N PRO A 163 -1.31 10.43 -3.03
CA PRO A 163 -0.16 11.30 -3.23
C PRO A 163 0.36 11.82 -1.89
N ALA A 164 1.68 11.78 -1.71
CA ALA A 164 2.29 12.20 -0.46
C ALA A 164 2.22 13.74 -0.30
N PRO A 165 1.85 14.26 0.90
CA PRO A 165 1.77 15.69 1.12
C PRO A 165 3.14 16.34 1.01
N ASP A 166 3.17 17.51 0.39
CA ASP A 166 4.36 18.33 0.07
C ASP A 166 5.40 17.61 -0.79
N ARG A 167 5.06 16.51 -1.47
CA ARG A 167 6.03 15.77 -2.30
C ARG A 167 6.71 16.64 -3.35
N SER A 168 5.96 17.57 -3.96
CA SER A 168 6.51 18.53 -4.92
C SER A 168 7.60 19.40 -4.29
N PHE A 169 7.46 19.81 -3.03
CA PHE A 169 8.48 20.57 -2.29
C PHE A 169 9.78 19.80 -2.13
N PHE A 170 9.70 18.51 -1.82
CA PHE A 170 10.87 17.65 -1.64
C PHE A 170 11.57 17.30 -2.96
N LEU A 171 10.87 17.37 -4.10
CA LEU A 171 11.39 17.00 -5.42
C LEU A 171 11.69 18.21 -6.33
N LYS A 172 11.63 19.45 -5.83
CA LYS A 172 11.86 20.68 -6.63
C LYS A 172 13.13 20.63 -7.47
N ASN A 173 14.23 20.17 -6.89
CA ASN A 173 15.54 20.14 -7.55
C ASN A 173 15.66 19.03 -8.61
N VAL A 174 14.85 17.97 -8.50
CA VAL A 174 14.76 16.93 -9.52
C VAL A 174 13.99 17.46 -10.72
N LYS A 175 12.87 18.15 -10.47
CA LYS A 175 12.04 18.76 -11.52
C LYS A 175 12.79 19.81 -12.34
N LEU A 176 13.48 20.75 -11.69
CA LEU A 176 14.19 21.84 -12.35
C LEU A 176 15.25 21.34 -13.34
N LYS A 177 15.98 20.29 -12.98
CA LYS A 177 17.06 19.78 -13.82
C LYS A 177 16.56 18.90 -14.97
N ASN A 178 15.46 18.17 -14.78
CA ASN A 178 14.84 17.45 -15.90
C ASN A 178 14.42 18.42 -17.02
N ILE A 179 14.00 19.65 -16.65
CA ILE A 179 13.69 20.73 -17.60
C ILE A 179 14.97 21.28 -18.25
N GLU A 180 16.05 21.46 -17.49
CA GLU A 180 17.34 21.91 -18.04
C GLU A 180 17.97 20.88 -18.99
N ASP A 181 17.89 19.58 -18.66
CA ASP A 181 18.39 18.49 -19.49
C ASP A 181 17.47 18.24 -20.72
N SER A 182 16.19 18.63 -20.69
CA SER A 182 15.27 18.56 -21.85
C SER A 182 15.35 19.77 -22.78
N ALA A 183 15.75 20.94 -22.25
CA ALA A 183 15.92 22.18 -23.01
C ALA A 183 17.01 22.11 -24.10
N ASP A 184 17.91 21.13 -24.06
CA ASP A 184 18.94 20.90 -25.11
C ASP A 184 18.37 20.19 -26.36
N GLY A 185 17.04 19.97 -26.43
CA GLY A 185 16.35 19.38 -27.59
C GLY A 185 14.82 19.27 -27.47
N ASP A 186 14.14 20.31 -26.98
CA ASP A 186 12.76 20.20 -26.47
C ASP A 186 11.68 20.24 -27.57
N PHE A 187 10.97 19.12 -27.75
CA PHE A 187 9.65 19.07 -28.36
C PHE A 187 8.62 19.15 -27.24
N THR A 188 7.87 20.25 -27.13
CA THR A 188 6.68 20.32 -26.27
C THR A 188 5.63 19.34 -26.79
N VAL A 189 5.31 18.32 -25.99
CA VAL A 189 4.20 17.41 -26.27
C VAL A 189 2.91 18.19 -26.06
N LEU A 190 2.18 18.39 -27.14
CA LEU A 190 0.85 18.99 -27.14
C LEU A 190 -0.16 17.84 -27.21
N ASP A 191 -1.26 17.96 -26.47
CA ASP A 191 -2.36 17.01 -26.62
C ASP A 191 -3.05 17.19 -28.00
N SER A 192 -4.08 16.38 -28.27
CA SER A 192 -4.84 16.46 -29.51
C SER A 192 -5.52 17.82 -29.74
N ASP A 193 -5.68 18.62 -28.68
CA ASP A 193 -6.35 19.91 -28.69
C ASP A 193 -5.35 21.08 -28.73
N GLY A 194 -4.04 20.80 -28.76
CA GLY A 194 -2.99 21.81 -28.87
C GLY A 194 -2.69 22.54 -27.57
N GLU A 195 -3.18 22.03 -26.43
CA GLU A 195 -2.78 22.52 -25.12
C GLU A 195 -1.43 21.89 -24.74
N GLU A 196 -0.60 22.66 -24.03
CA GLU A 196 0.57 22.09 -23.37
C GLU A 196 0.06 20.98 -22.47
N GLU A 197 0.39 19.71 -22.75
CA GLU A 197 0.22 18.67 -21.75
C GLU A 197 0.94 19.21 -20.53
N ASN A 198 0.23 19.40 -19.42
CA ASN A 198 0.84 19.68 -18.13
C ASN A 198 1.67 18.43 -17.77
N MET A 199 2.83 18.26 -18.40
CA MET A 199 3.82 17.20 -18.21
C MET A 199 4.33 17.14 -16.75
N PHE A 200 3.81 18.01 -15.88
CA PHE A 200 4.38 18.33 -14.58
C PHE A 200 3.38 18.43 -13.42
N GLU A 201 2.10 18.07 -13.59
CA GLU A 201 1.29 17.58 -12.45
C GLU A 201 1.68 16.14 -12.10
N VAL A 202 2.98 15.90 -11.98
CA VAL A 202 3.56 14.70 -11.41
C VAL A 202 3.29 14.74 -9.90
N THR A 203 2.06 14.39 -9.50
CA THR A 203 1.68 14.12 -8.11
C THR A 203 2.34 12.84 -7.61
N ARG A 204 2.59 11.88 -8.51
CA ARG A 204 3.33 10.64 -8.28
C ARG A 204 4.37 10.40 -9.37
N ASP A 205 5.59 10.84 -9.13
CA ASP A 205 6.77 10.55 -9.97
C ASP A 205 7.23 9.08 -9.79
N TRP A 206 6.33 8.12 -9.88
CA TRP A 206 6.57 6.70 -9.64
C TRP A 206 6.13 5.86 -10.82
N SER A 207 6.80 4.72 -10.99
CA SER A 207 6.36 3.70 -11.94
C SER A 207 5.31 2.77 -11.33
N ASP A 208 4.51 2.10 -12.16
CA ASP A 208 3.67 0.96 -11.77
C ASP A 208 4.42 -0.06 -10.91
N GLU A 209 5.67 -0.32 -11.27
CA GLU A 209 6.50 -1.29 -10.58
C GLU A 209 6.91 -0.83 -9.17
N ASP A 210 7.11 0.48 -8.98
CA ASP A 210 7.36 1.04 -7.66
C ASP A 210 6.14 0.86 -6.75
N VAL A 211 4.96 1.25 -7.23
CA VAL A 211 3.71 1.12 -6.46
C VAL A 211 3.44 -0.33 -6.09
N THR A 212 3.49 -1.24 -7.06
CA THR A 212 3.30 -2.67 -6.82
C THR A 212 4.34 -3.24 -5.85
N SER A 213 5.60 -2.79 -5.92
CA SER A 213 6.64 -3.23 -4.97
C SER A 213 6.37 -2.80 -3.52
N LEU A 214 5.73 -1.65 -3.31
CA LEU A 214 5.30 -1.19 -1.98
C LEU A 214 4.08 -1.95 -1.49
N LEU A 215 3.09 -2.17 -2.36
CA LEU A 215 1.88 -2.95 -2.02
C LEU A 215 2.22 -4.39 -1.64
N ASN A 216 3.23 -4.99 -2.28
CA ASN A 216 3.75 -6.31 -1.93
C ASN A 216 4.32 -6.42 -0.50
N GLN A 217 4.65 -5.30 0.15
CA GLN A 217 5.12 -5.31 1.54
C GLN A 217 3.98 -5.49 2.56
N ILE A 218 2.71 -5.38 2.12
CA ILE A 218 1.54 -5.48 3.00
C ILE A 218 1.19 -6.97 3.20
N PRO A 219 1.38 -7.53 4.42
CA PRO A 219 1.22 -8.95 4.65
C PRO A 219 -0.24 -9.30 4.97
N LEU A 220 -1.11 -9.34 3.95
CA LEU A 220 -2.55 -9.61 4.10
C LEU A 220 -2.82 -10.88 4.93
N THR A 221 -2.15 -11.98 4.61
CA THR A 221 -2.32 -13.26 5.33
C THR A 221 -2.07 -13.11 6.83
N ARG A 222 -0.99 -12.43 7.21
CA ARG A 222 -0.63 -12.23 8.63
C ARG A 222 -1.63 -11.32 9.35
N LEU A 223 -2.23 -10.35 8.66
CA LEU A 223 -3.29 -9.50 9.23
C LEU A 223 -4.50 -10.33 9.64
N TYR A 224 -4.96 -11.20 8.74
CA TYR A 224 -6.13 -12.05 8.97
C TYR A 224 -5.87 -13.11 10.03
N GLU A 225 -4.68 -13.75 10.00
CA GLU A 225 -4.23 -14.60 11.10
C GLU A 225 -4.27 -13.84 12.43
N HIS A 226 -3.76 -12.61 12.48
CA HIS A 226 -3.72 -11.82 13.70
C HIS A 226 -5.10 -11.47 14.27
N ILE A 227 -6.09 -11.15 13.43
CA ILE A 227 -7.46 -10.87 13.86
C ILE A 227 -8.10 -12.09 14.52
N LEU A 228 -7.68 -13.30 14.10
CA LEU A 228 -8.22 -14.58 14.55
C LEU A 228 -7.40 -15.23 15.68
N LEU A 229 -6.22 -14.71 15.99
CA LEU A 229 -5.41 -15.20 17.10
C LEU A 229 -6.14 -14.94 18.44
N SER A 230 -6.23 -15.98 19.27
CA SER A 230 -6.70 -15.86 20.66
C SER A 230 -5.49 -15.90 21.60
N SER A 231 -5.44 -14.97 22.56
CA SER A 231 -4.37 -14.85 23.56
C SER A 231 -4.35 -15.93 24.64
N ASP A 232 -5.31 -16.85 24.65
CA ASP A 232 -5.62 -17.63 25.86
C ASP A 232 -4.71 -18.85 26.07
N ASP A 233 -3.96 -19.27 25.06
CA ASP A 233 -3.01 -20.37 25.20
C ASP A 233 -1.59 -19.93 24.87
N LYS A 234 -0.64 -20.45 25.65
CA LYS A 234 0.81 -20.33 25.42
C LYS A 234 1.24 -20.84 24.03
N ASN A 235 0.31 -21.46 23.29
CA ASN A 235 0.42 -21.80 21.89
C ASN A 235 -0.61 -20.96 21.09
N LEU A 236 -0.12 -20.05 20.25
CA LEU A 236 -0.91 -19.29 19.28
C LEU A 236 -1.60 -20.27 18.30
N SER A 237 -2.86 -20.62 18.55
CA SER A 237 -3.68 -21.44 17.65
C SER A 237 -4.77 -20.58 17.00
N ILE A 238 -5.01 -20.80 15.71
CA ILE A 238 -6.15 -20.23 14.99
C ILE A 238 -7.39 -20.98 15.50
N LYS A 239 -8.28 -20.28 16.23
CA LYS A 239 -9.55 -20.85 16.67
C LYS A 239 -10.58 -20.78 15.53
N VAL A 240 -11.57 -21.67 15.57
CA VAL A 240 -12.83 -21.45 14.86
C VAL A 240 -13.34 -20.04 15.23
N PRO A 241 -13.65 -19.18 14.25
CA PRO A 241 -13.94 -17.78 14.54
C PRO A 241 -15.18 -17.66 15.41
N SER A 242 -15.09 -16.88 16.49
CA SER A 242 -16.27 -16.50 17.28
C SER A 242 -17.07 -15.40 16.57
N GLU A 243 -18.32 -15.18 16.98
CA GLU A 243 -19.15 -14.08 16.49
C GLU A 243 -18.47 -12.70 16.62
N GLU A 244 -17.84 -12.43 17.76
CA GLU A 244 -17.11 -11.18 17.97
C GLU A 244 -15.90 -11.05 17.02
N MET A 245 -15.20 -12.16 16.76
CA MET A 245 -14.09 -12.20 15.80
C MET A 245 -14.60 -11.96 14.37
N MET A 246 -15.74 -12.54 13.99
CA MET A 246 -16.35 -12.31 12.68
C MET A 246 -16.79 -10.85 12.49
N LEU A 247 -17.39 -10.22 13.50
CA LEU A 247 -17.74 -8.81 13.42
C LEU A 247 -16.49 -7.91 13.29
N LYS A 248 -15.43 -8.22 14.03
CA LYS A 248 -14.12 -7.54 13.89
C LYS A 248 -13.53 -7.73 12.49
N LEU A 249 -13.64 -8.94 11.95
CA LEU A 249 -13.20 -9.30 10.61
C LEU A 249 -13.93 -8.45 9.57
N PHE A 250 -15.27 -8.42 9.60
CA PHE A 250 -16.06 -7.61 8.66
C PHE A 250 -15.74 -6.12 8.76
N ALA A 251 -15.66 -5.57 9.98
CA ALA A 251 -15.35 -4.16 10.19
C ALA A 251 -13.97 -3.79 9.63
N PHE A 252 -12.94 -4.59 9.94
CA PHE A 252 -11.59 -4.34 9.44
C PHE A 252 -11.49 -4.53 7.93
N SER A 253 -12.04 -5.62 7.38
CA SER A 253 -12.03 -5.88 5.94
C SER A 253 -12.76 -4.81 5.15
N THR A 254 -13.88 -4.29 5.67
CA THR A 254 -14.60 -3.16 5.07
C THR A 254 -13.74 -1.90 5.06
N ALA A 255 -13.09 -1.56 6.18
CA ALA A 255 -12.18 -0.41 6.24
C ALA A 255 -10.99 -0.56 5.27
N LEU A 256 -10.40 -1.76 5.21
CA LEU A 256 -9.28 -2.09 4.34
C LEU A 256 -9.65 -1.97 2.86
N VAL A 257 -10.80 -2.51 2.47
CA VAL A 257 -11.30 -2.42 1.09
C VAL A 257 -11.65 -0.99 0.71
N ASN A 258 -12.20 -0.17 1.62
CA ASN A 258 -12.43 1.25 1.36
C ASN A 258 -11.14 2.02 1.07
N VAL A 259 -10.05 1.73 1.81
CA VAL A 259 -8.73 2.31 1.54
C VAL A 259 -8.22 1.89 0.15
N LEU A 260 -8.42 0.62 -0.23
CA LEU A 260 -8.07 0.12 -1.57
C LEU A 260 -8.88 0.79 -2.68
N PHE A 261 -10.19 1.00 -2.49
CA PHE A 261 -11.04 1.70 -3.45
C PHE A 261 -10.63 3.16 -3.64
N GLY A 262 -10.31 3.89 -2.56
CA GLY A 262 -9.74 5.23 -2.69
C GLY A 262 -8.41 5.24 -3.45
N GLY A 263 -7.62 4.17 -3.34
CA GLY A 263 -6.43 3.97 -4.16
C GLY A 263 -6.73 3.77 -5.66
N LEU A 264 -7.78 3.03 -6.00
CA LEU A 264 -8.22 2.85 -7.39
C LEU A 264 -8.67 4.16 -8.02
N GLU A 265 -9.37 5.02 -7.28
CA GLU A 265 -9.76 6.36 -7.77
C GLU A 265 -8.51 7.16 -8.17
N ASN A 266 -7.49 7.20 -7.30
CA ASN A 266 -6.24 7.91 -7.58
C ASN A 266 -5.42 7.28 -8.72
N PHE A 267 -5.41 5.96 -8.86
CA PHE A 267 -4.67 5.30 -9.94
C PHE A 267 -5.37 5.38 -11.29
N SER A 268 -6.70 5.51 -11.29
CA SER A 268 -7.50 5.63 -12.50
C SER A 268 -7.20 6.91 -13.28
N THR A 269 -6.82 7.99 -12.58
CA THR A 269 -6.45 9.27 -13.21
C THR A 269 -5.03 9.26 -13.77
N GLU A 270 -4.15 8.40 -13.26
CA GLU A 270 -2.71 8.40 -13.58
C GLU A 270 -2.27 7.17 -14.42
N ASN A 271 -3.21 6.37 -14.95
CA ASN A 271 -2.98 5.21 -15.84
C ASN A 271 -2.08 4.07 -15.29
N PHE A 272 -2.10 3.81 -13.97
CA PHE A 272 -1.32 2.73 -13.34
C PHE A 272 -1.94 1.32 -13.50
N GLU A 273 -1.99 0.76 -14.70
CA GLU A 273 -2.70 -0.50 -15.01
C GLU A 273 -2.31 -1.70 -14.12
N ASN A 274 -1.01 -1.93 -13.88
CA ASN A 274 -0.56 -3.08 -13.08
C ASN A 274 -0.86 -2.87 -11.61
N SER A 275 -0.77 -1.63 -11.13
CA SER A 275 -1.15 -1.27 -9.76
C SER A 275 -2.64 -1.47 -9.54
N ILE A 276 -3.48 -1.08 -10.52
CA ILE A 276 -4.93 -1.35 -10.50
C ILE A 276 -5.20 -2.85 -10.40
N LYS A 277 -4.60 -3.66 -11.27
CA LYS A 277 -4.73 -5.13 -11.22
C LYS A 277 -4.28 -5.70 -9.88
N HIS A 278 -3.21 -5.16 -9.31
CA HIS A 278 -2.71 -5.59 -8.01
C HIS A 278 -3.68 -5.26 -6.87
N VAL A 279 -4.20 -4.02 -6.82
CA VAL A 279 -5.21 -3.59 -5.84
C VAL A 279 -6.47 -4.45 -5.96
N CYS A 280 -6.96 -4.71 -7.17
CA CYS A 280 -8.11 -5.60 -7.39
C CYS A 280 -7.86 -7.03 -6.91
N ASN A 281 -6.65 -7.56 -7.12
CA ASN A 281 -6.25 -8.86 -6.57
C ASN A 281 -6.22 -8.84 -5.03
N MET A 282 -5.74 -7.76 -4.40
CA MET A 282 -5.78 -7.61 -2.94
C MET A 282 -7.23 -7.61 -2.43
N ILE A 283 -8.14 -6.85 -3.06
CA ILE A 283 -9.59 -6.86 -2.73
C ILE A 283 -10.14 -8.28 -2.84
N ARG A 284 -9.83 -8.99 -3.94
CA ARG A 284 -10.28 -10.37 -4.14
C ARG A 284 -9.76 -11.30 -3.03
N HIS A 285 -8.48 -11.19 -2.66
CA HIS A 285 -7.89 -12.00 -1.59
C HIS A 285 -8.55 -11.70 -0.25
N ILE A 286 -8.86 -10.43 0.05
CA ILE A 286 -9.63 -10.03 1.23
C ILE A 286 -11.00 -10.70 1.25
N VAL A 287 -11.73 -10.67 0.14
CA VAL A 287 -13.04 -11.35 0.05
C VAL A 287 -12.92 -12.85 0.28
N TYR A 288 -11.89 -13.50 -0.28
CA TYR A 288 -11.65 -14.93 -0.02
C TYR A 288 -11.36 -15.19 1.46
N TYR A 289 -10.46 -14.45 2.10
CA TYR A 289 -10.19 -14.61 3.53
C TYR A 289 -11.46 -14.51 4.35
N VAL A 290 -12.27 -13.46 4.13
CA VAL A 290 -13.53 -13.28 4.85
C VAL A 290 -14.51 -14.43 4.61
N SER A 291 -14.60 -14.93 3.37
CA SER A 291 -15.53 -15.99 3.00
C SER A 291 -15.11 -17.37 3.50
N ASP A 292 -13.81 -17.65 3.49
CA ASP A 292 -13.24 -18.90 4.01
C ASP A 292 -13.50 -19.00 5.52
N TYR A 293 -13.21 -17.93 6.28
CA TYR A 293 -13.48 -17.91 7.72
C TYR A 293 -14.98 -17.90 8.05
N TRP A 294 -15.79 -17.25 7.23
CA TRP A 294 -17.25 -17.32 7.35
C TRP A 294 -17.76 -18.75 7.20
N TYR A 295 -17.28 -19.47 6.18
CA TYR A 295 -17.64 -20.86 5.94
C TYR A 295 -17.16 -21.79 7.07
N GLU A 296 -15.93 -21.62 7.54
CA GLU A 296 -15.35 -22.41 8.64
C GLU A 296 -16.03 -22.15 9.99
N GLY A 297 -16.51 -20.92 10.23
CA GLY A 297 -17.16 -20.56 11.49
C GLY A 297 -18.46 -21.34 11.74
N ASN A 298 -19.14 -21.80 10.69
CA ASN A 298 -20.47 -22.43 10.75
C ASN A 298 -21.44 -21.67 11.67
N LEU A 299 -21.30 -20.34 11.72
CA LEU A 299 -22.07 -19.46 12.58
C LEU A 299 -23.38 -19.09 11.87
N VAL A 300 -24.36 -19.98 11.93
CA VAL A 300 -25.67 -19.79 11.27
C VAL A 300 -26.53 -18.81 12.07
N LYS A 301 -26.16 -17.52 12.07
CA LYS A 301 -26.95 -16.43 12.63
C LYS A 301 -27.39 -15.47 11.53
N PRO A 302 -28.68 -15.07 11.50
CA PRO A 302 -29.19 -14.18 10.46
C PRO A 302 -28.56 -12.78 10.50
N GLU A 303 -28.23 -12.29 11.70
CA GLU A 303 -27.57 -11.00 11.90
C GLU A 303 -26.15 -10.96 11.29
N LEU A 304 -25.37 -12.03 11.51
CA LEU A 304 -24.05 -12.16 10.91
C LEU A 304 -24.10 -12.39 9.40
N GLN A 305 -25.09 -13.15 8.90
CA GLN A 305 -25.31 -13.31 7.45
C GLN A 305 -25.60 -11.97 6.79
N ALA A 306 -26.38 -11.10 7.43
CA ALA A 306 -26.67 -9.76 6.91
C ALA A 306 -25.40 -8.90 6.79
N GLU A 307 -24.50 -8.98 7.77
CA GLU A 307 -23.20 -8.30 7.72
C GLU A 307 -22.26 -8.87 6.64
N TYR A 308 -22.22 -10.19 6.49
CA TYR A 308 -21.49 -10.83 5.38
C TYR A 308 -22.03 -10.37 4.02
N ASP A 309 -23.34 -10.43 3.83
CA ASP A 309 -24.02 -9.99 2.62
C ASP A 309 -23.75 -8.50 2.34
N ARG A 310 -23.77 -7.65 3.37
CA ARG A 310 -23.45 -6.22 3.26
C ARG A 310 -22.02 -6.00 2.80
N PHE A 311 -21.06 -6.73 3.37
CA PHE A 311 -19.66 -6.65 2.96
C PHE A 311 -19.48 -7.05 1.49
N ILE A 312 -20.04 -8.19 1.06
CA ILE A 312 -19.94 -8.63 -0.34
C ILE A 312 -20.61 -7.64 -1.30
N PHE A 313 -21.81 -7.17 -0.95
CA PHE A 313 -22.52 -6.17 -1.74
C PHE A 313 -21.69 -4.89 -1.89
N HIS A 314 -21.12 -4.39 -0.78
CA HIS A 314 -20.27 -3.20 -0.78
C HIS A 314 -19.07 -3.34 -1.72
N VAL A 315 -18.39 -4.50 -1.71
CA VAL A 315 -17.28 -4.75 -2.63
C VAL A 315 -17.74 -4.70 -4.08
N ILE A 316 -18.81 -5.43 -4.43
CA ILE A 316 -19.28 -5.53 -5.81
C ILE A 316 -19.82 -4.20 -6.31
N PHE A 317 -20.59 -3.49 -5.49
CA PHE A 317 -21.14 -2.18 -5.80
C PHE A 317 -20.04 -1.19 -6.18
N ASN A 318 -18.96 -1.15 -5.40
CA ASN A 318 -17.84 -0.26 -5.68
C ASN A 318 -17.01 -0.72 -6.89
N LEU A 319 -16.80 -2.03 -7.11
CA LEU A 319 -16.15 -2.54 -8.34
C LEU A 319 -16.92 -2.13 -9.61
N PHE A 320 -18.25 -2.11 -9.56
CA PHE A 320 -19.08 -1.68 -10.68
C PHE A 320 -18.90 -0.20 -11.05
N LYS A 321 -18.48 0.67 -10.12
CA LYS A 321 -18.18 2.08 -10.41
C LYS A 321 -16.96 2.26 -11.31
N PHE A 322 -16.02 1.31 -11.30
CA PHE A 322 -14.76 1.37 -12.05
C PHE A 322 -14.84 0.69 -13.44
N GLN A 323 -15.88 1.03 -14.22
CA GLN A 323 -16.17 0.36 -15.51
C GLN A 323 -15.04 0.43 -16.53
N LYS A 324 -14.33 1.57 -16.61
CA LYS A 324 -13.33 1.83 -17.65
C LYS A 324 -11.96 1.20 -17.40
N LEU A 325 -11.78 0.52 -16.26
CA LEU A 325 -10.47 0.03 -15.81
C LEU A 325 -10.27 -1.48 -16.00
N GLY A 326 -11.21 -2.18 -16.67
CA GLY A 326 -11.17 -3.64 -16.82
C GLY A 326 -11.25 -4.38 -15.48
N VAL A 327 -11.80 -3.73 -14.45
CA VAL A 327 -11.89 -4.24 -13.07
C VAL A 327 -12.98 -5.31 -12.94
N TRP A 328 -13.93 -5.37 -13.87
CA TRP A 328 -15.05 -6.29 -13.81
C TRP A 328 -14.64 -7.77 -13.91
N GLN A 329 -13.49 -8.06 -14.50
CA GLN A 329 -12.93 -9.42 -14.57
C GLN A 329 -12.72 -10.08 -13.19
N PHE A 330 -12.55 -9.26 -12.14
CA PHE A 330 -12.32 -9.76 -10.79
C PHE A 330 -13.63 -10.16 -10.08
N MET A 331 -14.79 -9.66 -10.54
CA MET A 331 -16.08 -9.92 -9.89
C MET A 331 -16.56 -11.36 -10.08
N SER A 332 -16.39 -11.94 -11.27
CA SER A 332 -16.89 -13.29 -11.57
C SER A 332 -16.20 -14.39 -10.78
N ALA A 333 -15.02 -14.12 -10.21
CA ALA A 333 -14.27 -15.08 -9.41
C ALA A 333 -14.65 -15.06 -7.92
N LEU A 334 -15.48 -14.11 -7.46
CA LEU A 334 -15.80 -13.97 -6.05
C LEU A 334 -16.61 -15.18 -5.50
N PRO A 335 -16.47 -15.53 -4.22
CA PRO A 335 -17.13 -16.69 -3.60
C PRO A 335 -18.61 -16.43 -3.29
N PHE A 336 -19.48 -16.53 -4.29
CA PHE A 336 -20.93 -16.29 -4.14
C PHE A 336 -21.70 -17.35 -3.35
N LYS A 337 -21.12 -18.54 -3.12
CA LYS A 337 -21.79 -19.68 -2.45
C LYS A 337 -22.25 -19.36 -1.02
N CYS A 338 -21.60 -18.41 -0.37
CA CYS A 338 -21.91 -18.02 1.01
C CYS A 338 -22.91 -16.86 1.10
N VAL A 339 -23.28 -16.26 -0.04
CA VAL A 339 -24.15 -15.08 -0.11
C VAL A 339 -25.61 -15.50 -0.10
N SER A 340 -26.46 -14.79 0.64
CA SER A 340 -27.87 -15.14 0.69
C SER A 340 -28.55 -15.00 -0.67
N LYS A 341 -29.54 -15.86 -0.95
CA LYS A 341 -30.31 -15.83 -2.20
C LYS A 341 -30.91 -14.46 -2.49
N LYS A 342 -31.40 -13.76 -1.45
CA LYS A 342 -31.93 -12.40 -1.59
C LYS A 342 -30.83 -11.43 -2.04
N MET A 343 -29.65 -11.51 -1.43
CA MET A 343 -28.54 -10.63 -1.77
C MET A 343 -28.01 -10.86 -3.18
N LEU A 344 -28.02 -12.10 -3.67
CA LEU A 344 -27.67 -12.39 -5.07
C LEU A 344 -28.54 -11.64 -6.09
N TRP A 345 -29.86 -11.53 -5.84
CA TRP A 345 -30.74 -10.72 -6.68
C TRP A 345 -30.38 -9.24 -6.61
N ASN A 346 -30.08 -8.73 -5.41
CA ASN A 346 -29.64 -7.35 -5.23
C ASN A 346 -28.32 -7.07 -5.96
N ILE A 347 -27.37 -8.02 -5.97
CA ILE A 347 -26.10 -7.91 -6.69
C ILE A 347 -26.33 -7.77 -8.20
N LEU A 348 -27.22 -8.56 -8.80
CA LEU A 348 -27.58 -8.42 -10.21
C LEU A 348 -28.26 -7.08 -10.50
N TRP A 349 -29.05 -6.59 -9.54
CA TRP A 349 -29.76 -5.32 -9.65
C TRP A 349 -28.84 -4.09 -9.61
N ILE A 350 -27.63 -4.19 -9.05
CA ILE A 350 -26.66 -3.08 -8.98
C ILE A 350 -26.48 -2.40 -10.33
N PHE A 351 -26.39 -3.17 -11.42
CA PHE A 351 -26.14 -2.63 -12.76
C PHE A 351 -27.26 -1.67 -13.25
N HIS A 352 -28.48 -1.83 -12.73
CA HIS A 352 -29.59 -0.91 -13.02
C HIS A 352 -29.46 0.42 -12.27
N CYS A 353 -28.82 0.42 -11.10
CA CYS A 353 -28.85 1.50 -10.12
C CYS A 353 -27.47 2.09 -9.78
N LEU A 354 -26.51 2.03 -10.70
CA LEU A 354 -25.14 2.51 -10.48
C LEU A 354 -25.02 3.99 -10.08
N GLU A 355 -26.01 4.81 -10.43
CA GLU A 355 -26.07 6.24 -10.11
C GLU A 355 -26.68 6.52 -8.72
N GLN A 356 -27.27 5.50 -8.06
CA GLN A 356 -27.93 5.63 -6.77
C GLN A 356 -26.95 5.41 -5.62
N ARG A 357 -27.33 5.81 -4.40
CA ARG A 357 -26.49 5.54 -3.21
C ARG A 357 -26.51 4.06 -2.88
N GLU A 358 -25.37 3.55 -2.41
CA GLU A 358 -25.20 2.13 -2.06
C GLU A 358 -26.29 1.62 -1.10
N GLU A 359 -26.63 2.41 -0.09
CA GLU A 359 -27.64 2.05 0.92
C GLU A 359 -29.04 1.88 0.33
N ASP A 360 -29.42 2.74 -0.63
CA ASP A 360 -30.72 2.69 -1.30
C ASP A 360 -30.85 1.42 -2.14
N VAL A 361 -29.75 1.01 -2.79
CA VAL A 361 -29.71 -0.21 -3.62
C VAL A 361 -29.68 -1.47 -2.75
N TYR A 362 -28.93 -1.45 -1.63
CA TYR A 362 -28.87 -2.57 -0.69
C TYR A 362 -30.23 -2.89 -0.06
N LEU A 363 -31.00 -1.85 0.30
CA LEU A 363 -32.31 -1.99 0.94
C LEU A 363 -33.45 -2.35 -0.03
N ALA A 364 -33.18 -2.48 -1.33
CA ALA A 364 -34.17 -2.90 -2.31
C ALA A 364 -34.76 -4.27 -1.91
N LYS A 365 -36.09 -4.29 -1.68
CA LYS A 365 -36.82 -5.50 -1.26
C LYS A 365 -37.33 -6.35 -2.42
N ASP A 366 -37.40 -5.76 -3.61
CA ASP A 366 -38.12 -6.31 -4.77
C ASP A 366 -37.21 -6.51 -6.00
N ALA A 367 -35.90 -6.71 -5.79
CA ALA A 367 -34.95 -6.83 -6.90
C ALA A 367 -35.27 -8.01 -7.84
N ASP A 368 -35.75 -9.12 -7.29
CA ASP A 368 -36.17 -10.31 -8.03
C ASP A 368 -37.34 -10.06 -8.97
N THR A 369 -38.41 -9.41 -8.47
CA THR A 369 -39.59 -9.07 -9.28
C THR A 369 -39.28 -7.96 -10.29
N LYS A 370 -38.44 -6.99 -9.93
CA LYS A 370 -38.00 -5.92 -10.84
C LYS A 370 -37.14 -6.44 -12.00
N LEU A 371 -36.30 -7.45 -11.76
CA LEU A 371 -35.49 -8.07 -12.81
C LEU A 371 -36.32 -8.94 -13.77
N GLN A 372 -37.48 -9.44 -13.31
CA GLN A 372 -38.42 -10.20 -14.15
C GLN A 372 -39.31 -9.31 -15.04
N ASP A 373 -39.35 -7.99 -14.79
CA ASP A 373 -40.10 -7.04 -15.61
C ASP A 373 -39.39 -6.77 -16.95
N ASP A 374 -40.09 -7.04 -18.05
CA ASP A 374 -39.59 -6.85 -19.43
C ASP A 374 -39.07 -5.44 -19.68
N SER A 375 -39.67 -4.42 -19.04
CA SER A 375 -39.24 -3.03 -19.18
C SER A 375 -37.83 -2.80 -18.62
N ASN A 376 -37.52 -3.39 -17.46
CA ASN A 376 -36.20 -3.31 -16.85
C ASN A 376 -35.17 -4.13 -17.63
N GLN A 377 -35.57 -5.28 -18.19
CA GLN A 377 -34.69 -6.07 -19.06
C GLN A 377 -34.27 -5.27 -20.30
N HIS A 378 -35.18 -4.54 -20.94
CA HIS A 378 -34.83 -3.66 -22.05
C HIS A 378 -33.83 -2.56 -21.65
N VAL A 379 -33.98 -1.97 -20.47
CA VAL A 379 -33.03 -0.99 -19.91
C VAL A 379 -31.67 -1.64 -19.66
N LEU A 380 -31.64 -2.86 -19.11
CA LEU A 380 -30.41 -3.63 -18.89
C LEU A 380 -29.67 -3.85 -20.21
N PHE A 381 -30.35 -4.36 -21.24
CA PHE A 381 -29.74 -4.61 -22.55
C PHE A 381 -29.24 -3.32 -23.20
N LYS A 382 -29.95 -2.20 -23.04
CA LYS A 382 -29.50 -0.90 -23.52
C LYS A 382 -28.22 -0.45 -22.81
N LYS A 383 -28.16 -0.57 -21.48
CA LYS A 383 -26.97 -0.24 -20.68
C LYS A 383 -25.80 -1.18 -21.00
N LEU A 384 -26.03 -2.48 -21.16
CA LEU A 384 -24.98 -3.42 -21.53
C LEU A 384 -24.37 -3.11 -22.90
N LYS A 385 -25.20 -2.72 -23.88
CA LYS A 385 -24.73 -2.30 -25.21
C LYS A 385 -23.85 -1.03 -25.18
N SER A 386 -24.00 -0.17 -24.17
CA SER A 386 -23.13 1.02 -24.03
C SER A 386 -21.76 0.72 -23.41
N VAL A 387 -21.56 -0.48 -22.86
CA VAL A 387 -20.31 -0.88 -22.21
C VAL A 387 -19.45 -1.70 -23.20
N SER A 388 -18.13 -1.73 -23.00
CA SER A 388 -17.19 -2.49 -23.82
C SER A 388 -17.56 -3.97 -23.95
N GLN A 389 -17.18 -4.61 -25.07
CA GLN A 389 -17.46 -6.04 -25.29
C GLN A 389 -16.82 -6.94 -24.22
N GLN A 390 -15.65 -6.56 -23.70
CA GLN A 390 -14.96 -7.32 -22.66
C GLN A 390 -15.75 -7.29 -21.34
N ASP A 391 -16.20 -6.11 -20.93
CA ASP A 391 -17.00 -5.92 -19.73
C ASP A 391 -18.38 -6.56 -19.83
N GLN A 392 -19.00 -6.58 -21.02
CA GLN A 392 -20.21 -7.38 -21.27
C GLN A 392 -19.97 -8.86 -20.96
N ILE A 393 -18.84 -9.43 -21.40
CA ILE A 393 -18.48 -10.83 -21.12
C ILE A 393 -18.25 -11.04 -19.62
N TYR A 394 -17.56 -10.12 -18.94
CA TYR A 394 -17.33 -10.21 -17.49
C TYR A 394 -18.63 -10.12 -16.69
N PHE A 395 -19.56 -9.24 -17.08
CA PHE A 395 -20.89 -9.17 -16.48
C PHE A 395 -21.69 -10.46 -16.69
N LEU A 396 -21.64 -11.05 -17.89
CA LEU A 396 -22.27 -12.34 -18.15
C LEU A 396 -21.67 -13.47 -17.30
N ASN A 397 -20.35 -13.47 -17.11
CA ASN A 397 -19.68 -14.44 -16.24
C ASN A 397 -20.05 -14.24 -14.77
N LEU A 398 -20.23 -12.99 -14.32
CA LEU A 398 -20.78 -12.68 -13.00
C LEU A 398 -22.21 -13.23 -12.86
N CYS A 399 -23.09 -12.99 -13.83
CA CYS A 399 -24.46 -13.52 -13.82
C CYS A 399 -24.48 -15.04 -13.72
N LYS A 400 -23.60 -15.72 -14.48
CA LYS A 400 -23.43 -17.17 -14.39
C LYS A 400 -22.93 -17.61 -13.01
N ALA A 401 -21.90 -16.95 -12.47
CA ALA A 401 -21.35 -17.27 -11.16
C ALA A 401 -22.41 -17.15 -10.05
N VAL A 402 -23.23 -16.10 -10.11
CA VAL A 402 -24.38 -15.89 -9.23
C VAL A 402 -25.42 -16.99 -9.42
N ALA A 403 -25.78 -17.33 -10.67
CA ALA A 403 -26.78 -18.37 -10.95
C ALA A 403 -26.34 -19.78 -10.50
N PHE A 404 -25.05 -20.11 -10.58
CA PHE A 404 -24.52 -21.41 -10.15
C PHE A 404 -24.21 -21.51 -8.66
N SER A 405 -24.36 -20.41 -7.91
CA SER A 405 -24.03 -20.36 -6.48
C SER A 405 -25.17 -20.82 -5.55
N ASN A 406 -26.35 -21.14 -6.10
CA ASN A 406 -27.50 -21.70 -5.37
C ASN A 406 -28.18 -22.84 -6.12
#